data_AF-A0A2G4GS47-F1
#
_entry.id   AF-A0A2G4GS47-F1
#
_cell.length_a   1.000
_cell.length_b   1.000
_cell.length_c   1.000
_cell.angle_alpha   90.00
_cell.angle_beta   90.00
_cell.angle_gamma   90.00
#
_symmetry.space_group_name_H-M   'P 1'
#
loop_
_entity.id
_entity.type
_entity.pdbx_description
1 polymer ?
#
loop_
_entity_poly.entity_id
_entity_poly.type
_entity_poly.pdbx_seq_one_letter_code
_entity_poly.pdbx_strand_id
1 'polypeptide(L)' 'STLADSQFAVIPDFMANCGMARVFGYLMKKDAEVTDVAIFKDVSAIIKSSVMRLHQFNPKSKGMSAKALEMSLTDLV' A
#
# COMPACT_ATOMS: atom_id res chain seq x y z
N SER A 1 13.96 5.31 10.11
CA SER A 1 13.24 5.94 8.98
C SER A 1 12.80 7.37 9.27
N THR A 2 12.59 7.79 10.52
CA THR A 2 12.04 9.12 10.88
C THR A 2 12.78 10.32 10.27
N LEU A 3 14.12 10.31 10.25
CA LEU A 3 14.91 11.38 9.63
C LEU A 3 14.71 11.47 8.11
N ALA A 4 14.54 10.32 7.45
CA ALA A 4 14.29 10.28 6.01
C ALA A 4 12.85 10.72 5.71
N ASP A 5 11.87 10.27 6.49
CA ASP A 5 10.46 10.64 6.31
C ASP A 5 10.21 12.14 6.58
N SER A 6 11.02 12.80 7.42
CA SER A 6 10.93 14.25 7.64
C SER A 6 11.58 15.10 6.54
N GLN A 7 12.44 14.50 5.70
CA GLN A 7 13.19 15.22 4.66
C GLN A 7 12.77 14.85 3.24
N PHE A 8 12.29 13.62 3.04
CA PHE A 8 12.00 13.03 1.74
C PHE A 8 10.63 12.34 1.75
N ALA A 9 10.14 12.04 0.55
CA ALA A 9 8.99 11.17 0.37
C ALA A 9 9.40 9.71 0.54
N VAL A 10 9.06 9.13 1.69
CA VAL A 10 9.36 7.73 2.01
C VAL A 10 8.08 6.92 1.94
N ILE A 11 8.05 5.96 1.02
CA ILE A 11 7.02 4.91 0.97
C ILE A 11 7.43 3.83 1.98
N PRO A 12 6.58 3.45 2.95
CA PRO A 12 6.93 2.46 3.94
C PRO A 12 7.04 1.04 3.35
N ASP A 13 7.82 0.20 4.00
CA ASP A 13 8.14 -1.17 3.58
C ASP A 13 6.90 -2.05 3.42
N PHE A 14 5.96 -2.00 4.35
CA PHE A 14 4.70 -2.75 4.29
C PHE A 14 3.77 -2.31 3.16
N MET A 15 4.02 -1.17 2.49
CA MET A 15 3.34 -0.80 1.24
C MET A 15 4.20 -1.13 0.02
N ALA A 16 5.51 -0.90 0.09
CA ALA A 16 6.43 -1.15 -1.02
C ALA A 16 6.63 -2.64 -1.32
N ASN A 17 6.53 -3.52 -0.32
CA ASN A 17 6.76 -4.96 -0.42
C ASN A 17 5.47 -5.79 -0.23
N CYS A 18 4.28 -5.18 -0.27
CA CYS A 18 3.03 -5.93 -0.05
C CYS A 18 2.57 -6.74 -1.26
N GLY A 19 3.26 -6.64 -2.41
CA GLY A 19 2.87 -7.27 -3.67
C GLY A 19 2.55 -8.76 -3.51
N MET A 20 3.42 -9.52 -2.84
CA MET A 20 3.19 -10.95 -2.60
C MET A 20 1.93 -11.22 -1.76
N ALA A 21 1.75 -10.48 -0.66
CA ALA A 21 0.55 -10.60 0.16
C ALA A 21 -0.73 -10.24 -0.63
N ARG A 22 -0.64 -9.26 -1.54
CA ARG A 22 -1.75 -8.91 -2.43
C ARG A 22 -2.04 -9.99 -3.46
N VAL A 23 -1.01 -10.65 -4.02
CA VAL A 23 -1.18 -11.80 -4.92
C VAL A 23 -1.90 -12.94 -4.17
N PHE A 24 -1.47 -13.27 -2.94
CA PHE A 24 -2.16 -14.28 -2.14
C PHE A 24 -3.62 -13.89 -1.88
N GLY A 25 -3.88 -12.65 -1.47
CA GLY A 25 -5.24 -12.15 -1.26
C GLY A 25 -6.11 -12.20 -2.52
N TYR A 26 -5.52 -12.00 -3.71
CA TYR A 26 -6.23 -12.18 -4.98
C TYR A 26 -6.57 -13.64 -5.24
N LEU A 27 -5.60 -14.55 -5.07
CA LEU A 27 -5.77 -15.98 -5.32
C LEU A 27 -6.71 -16.68 -4.33
N MET A 28 -6.99 -16.08 -3.18
CA MET A 28 -8.01 -16.57 -2.23
C MET A 28 -9.45 -16.24 -2.65
N LYS A 29 -9.66 -15.43 -3.70
CA LYS A 29 -11.01 -15.14 -4.21
C LYS A 29 -11.57 -16.36 -4.95
N LYS A 30 -12.87 -16.61 -4.81
CA LYS A 30 -13.56 -17.78 -5.39
C LYS A 30 -13.41 -17.88 -6.91
N ASP A 31 -13.40 -16.73 -7.60
CA ASP A 31 -13.39 -16.62 -9.06
C ASP A 31 -12.11 -15.91 -9.56
N ALA A 32 -10.98 -16.14 -8.89
CA ALA A 32 -9.69 -15.55 -9.29
C ALA A 32 -9.22 -16.12 -10.63
N GLU A 33 -8.95 -15.23 -11.60
CA GLU A 33 -8.35 -15.60 -12.89
C GLU A 33 -6.84 -15.72 -12.73
N VAL A 34 -6.30 -16.93 -12.92
CA VAL A 34 -4.86 -17.20 -12.75
C VAL A 34 -4.09 -16.85 -14.03
N THR A 35 -4.12 -15.57 -14.39
CA THR A 35 -3.29 -14.98 -15.45
C THR A 35 -2.42 -13.86 -14.86
N ASP A 36 -1.23 -13.67 -15.42
CA ASP A 36 -0.32 -12.61 -15.02
C ASP A 36 -1.00 -11.23 -15.12
N VAL A 37 -1.68 -10.95 -16.23
CA VAL A 37 -2.38 -9.68 -16.46
C VAL A 37 -3.46 -9.42 -15.39
N ALA A 38 -4.29 -10.42 -15.06
CA ALA A 38 -5.35 -10.24 -14.08
C ALA A 38 -4.78 -10.01 -12.66
N ILE A 39 -3.78 -10.80 -12.27
CA ILE A 39 -3.07 -10.66 -11.00
C ILE A 39 -2.42 -9.27 -10.90
N PHE A 40 -1.63 -8.87 -11.90
CA PHE A 40 -0.94 -7.59 -11.91
C PHE A 40 -1.91 -6.42 -11.86
N LYS A 41 -3.03 -6.50 -12.58
CA LYS A 41 -4.04 -5.44 -12.60
C LYS A 41 -4.72 -5.28 -11.24
N ASP A 42 -5.12 -6.36 -10.59
CA ASP A 42 -5.73 -6.32 -9.24
C ASP A 42 -4.74 -5.76 -8.21
N VAL A 43 -3.54 -6.35 -8.13
CA VAL A 43 -2.49 -5.92 -7.21
C VAL A 43 -2.15 -4.45 -7.40
N SER A 44 -1.96 -3.99 -8.65
CA SER A 44 -1.63 -2.60 -8.96
C SER A 44 -2.76 -1.63 -8.60
N ALA A 45 -4.02 -2.01 -8.85
CA ALA A 45 -5.16 -1.17 -8.50
C ALA A 45 -5.26 -0.95 -6.98
N ILE A 46 -4.97 -1.99 -6.20
CA ILE A 46 -5.03 -1.90 -4.74
C ILE A 46 -3.86 -1.09 -4.19
N ILE A 47 -2.63 -1.34 -4.63
CA ILE A 47 -1.45 -0.55 -4.24
C ILE A 47 -1.68 0.94 -4.56
N LYS A 48 -2.15 1.24 -5.77
CA LYS A 48 -2.50 2.61 -6.18
C LYS A 48 -3.53 3.24 -5.23
N SER A 49 -4.60 2.52 -4.93
CA SER A 49 -5.67 3.03 -4.05
C SER A 49 -5.15 3.30 -2.64
N SER A 50 -4.30 2.43 -2.10
CA SER A 50 -3.68 2.62 -0.78
C SER A 50 -2.76 3.85 -0.76
N VAL A 51 -1.94 4.06 -1.80
CA VAL A 51 -1.07 5.24 -1.90
C VAL A 51 -1.88 6.53 -2.08
N MET A 52 -2.95 6.50 -2.89
CA MET A 52 -3.84 7.66 -3.04
C MET A 52 -4.55 8.01 -1.72
N ARG A 53 -5.05 7.01 -0.98
CA ARG A 53 -5.65 7.21 0.35
C ARG A 53 -4.63 7.83 1.31
N LEU A 54 -3.39 7.32 1.34
CA LEU A 54 -2.32 7.91 2.14
C LEU A 54 -2.09 9.38 1.81
N HIS A 55 -1.98 9.71 0.52
CA HIS A 55 -1.77 11.08 0.08
C HIS A 55 -2.98 11.99 0.36
N GLN A 56 -4.19 11.45 0.34
CA GLN A 56 -5.40 12.19 0.72
C GLN A 56 -5.37 12.60 2.20
N PHE A 57 -4.91 11.71 3.10
CA PHE A 57 -4.80 12.00 4.53
C PHE A 57 -3.50 12.70 4.93
N ASN A 58 -2.47 12.68 4.07
CA ASN A 58 -1.27 13.48 4.18
C ASN A 58 -0.89 14.06 2.80
N PRO A 59 -1.39 15.25 2.44
CA PRO A 59 -1.11 15.87 1.14
C PRO A 59 0.34 16.36 1.01
N LYS A 60 1.14 16.31 2.08
CA LYS A 60 2.55 16.65 2.06
C LYS A 60 3.36 15.44 1.58
N SER A 61 4.47 15.72 0.89
CA SER A 61 5.42 14.68 0.47
C SER A 61 6.24 14.10 1.64
N LYS A 62 6.28 14.76 2.78
CA LYS A 62 7.01 14.35 4.00
C LYS A 62 6.05 13.77 5.03
N GLY A 63 6.54 12.88 5.89
CA GLY A 63 5.76 12.25 6.96
C GLY A 63 4.83 11.14 6.45
N MET A 64 5.02 10.67 5.23
CA MET A 64 4.15 9.66 4.62
C MET A 64 4.28 8.32 5.32
N SER A 65 5.48 7.90 5.72
CA SER A 65 5.68 6.62 6.41
C SER A 65 5.03 6.63 7.79
N ALA A 66 5.18 7.72 8.54
CA ALA A 66 4.52 7.88 9.83
C ALA A 66 2.98 7.87 9.69
N LYS A 67 2.45 8.61 8.70
CA LYS A 67 1.00 8.64 8.47
C LYS A 67 0.45 7.29 8.04
N ALA A 68 1.17 6.58 7.18
CA ALA A 68 0.77 5.25 6.74
C ALA A 68 0.67 4.26 7.91
N LEU A 69 1.63 4.30 8.84
CA LEU A 69 1.60 3.45 10.03
C LEU A 69 0.41 3.77 10.94
N GLU A 70 0.14 5.06 11.19
CA GLU A 70 -1.03 5.52 11.95
C GLU A 70 -2.34 4.99 11.32
N MET A 71 -2.48 5.10 10.01
CA MET A 71 -3.65 4.62 9.27
C MET A 71 -3.80 3.10 9.35
N SER A 72 -2.71 2.35 9.18
CA SER A 72 -2.73 0.89 9.26
C SER A 72 -3.07 0.37 10.65
N LEU A 73 -2.65 1.06 11.71
CA LEU A 73 -3.04 0.73 13.08
C LEU A 73 -4.53 0.99 13.31
N THR A 74 -5.08 2.05 12.72
CA THR A 74 -6.53 2.35 12.82
C THR A 74 -7.38 1.30 12.11
N ASP A 75 -6.93 0.81 10.95
CA ASP A 75 -7.64 -0.23 10.18
C ASP A 75 -7.55 -1.64 10.85
N LEU A 76 -6.71 -1.83 11.88
CA LEU A 76 -6.48 -3.12 12.56
C LEU A 76 -7.33 -3.31 13.84
N VAL A 77 -7.88 -2.24 14.39
CA VAL A 77 -8.57 -2.20 15.71
C VAL A 77 -10.08 -2.06 15.53
#